data_AF-A0A024H232-F1
#
_entry.id   AF-A0A024H232-F1
#
_cell.length_a   1.000
_cell.length_b   1.000
_cell.length_c   1.000
_cell.angle_alpha   90.00
_cell.angle_beta   90.00
_cell.angle_gamma   90.00
#
_symmetry.space_group_name_H-M   'P 1'
#
loop_
_entity.id
_entity.type
_entity.pdbx_description
1 polymer ?
#
loop_
_entity_poly.entity_id
_entity_poly.type
_entity_poly.pdbx_seq_one_letter_code
_entity_poly.pdbx_strand_id
1 'polypeptide(L)'
;MCGAGLPVEARFSGVVVFPSQQGKYVLARLVVLSKTLLELHAGLHRFGTGAFANTMPGSWTPHVTLARRIPGHLLGAAMDCVDVRAEGQCIEARLWDSATRTVTPLGHPLPAT
;
A
#
# COMPACT_ATOMS: atom_id res chain seq x y z
N MET A 1 15.52 18.74 4.91
CA MET A 1 14.26 18.10 5.34
C MET A 1 14.52 16.62 5.51
N CYS A 2 14.36 16.09 6.73
CA CYS A 2 14.58 14.69 7.04
C CYS A 2 13.57 13.80 6.33
N GLY A 3 14.01 12.74 5.65
CA GLY A 3 13.11 11.69 5.19
C GLY A 3 12.77 10.77 6.36
N ALA A 4 11.51 10.38 6.51
CA ALA A 4 11.11 9.40 7.52
C ALA A 4 11.70 8.02 7.19
N GLY A 5 12.23 7.35 8.21
CA GLY A 5 12.65 5.96 8.12
C GLY A 5 11.57 4.99 8.57
N LEU A 6 11.83 3.71 8.37
CA LEU A 6 11.02 2.64 8.95
C LEU A 6 11.46 2.44 10.43
N PRO A 7 10.66 1.78 11.28
CA PRO A 7 9.27 1.42 11.05
C PRO A 7 8.34 2.64 11.03
N VAL A 8 7.21 2.53 10.33
CA VAL A 8 6.14 3.53 10.31
C VAL A 8 4.83 2.88 10.71
N GLU A 9 4.13 3.45 11.69
CA GLU A 9 2.80 3.02 12.09
C GLU A 9 1.79 3.15 10.95
N ALA A 10 1.04 2.08 10.70
CA ALA A 10 0.01 2.00 9.68
C ALA A 10 -1.36 1.90 10.35
N ARG A 11 -2.05 3.05 10.42
CA ARG A 11 -3.45 3.10 10.84
C ARG A 11 -4.35 2.85 9.64
N PHE A 12 -5.37 2.03 9.81
CA PHE A 12 -6.33 1.74 8.76
C PHE A 12 -7.57 2.63 8.84
N SER A 13 -8.06 3.04 7.67
CA SER A 13 -9.32 3.77 7.48
C SER A 13 -10.37 2.80 6.91
N GLY A 14 -11.28 3.32 6.09
CA GLY A 14 -12.38 2.58 5.47
C GLY A 14 -11.94 1.45 4.56
N VAL A 15 -12.92 0.59 4.26
CA VAL A 15 -12.82 -0.47 3.25
C VAL A 15 -13.03 0.16 1.87
N VAL A 16 -12.19 -0.21 0.90
CA VAL A 16 -12.27 0.25 -0.49
C VAL A 16 -12.32 -0.96 -1.42
N VAL A 17 -13.05 -0.80 -2.52
CA VAL A 17 -13.20 -1.81 -3.56
C VAL A 17 -12.63 -1.26 -4.86
N PHE A 18 -11.65 -1.95 -5.42
CA PHE A 18 -11.11 -1.63 -6.73
C PHE A 18 -11.65 -2.59 -7.79
N PRO A 19 -12.01 -2.11 -8.99
CA PRO A 19 -12.31 -2.99 -10.11
C PRO A 19 -11.06 -3.78 -10.51
N SER A 20 -11.25 -5.01 -10.97
CA SER A 20 -10.19 -5.87 -11.52
C SER A 20 -10.61 -6.36 -12.91
N GLN A 21 -10.47 -7.66 -13.19
CA GLN A 21 -11.08 -8.29 -14.35
C GLN A 21 -12.62 -8.15 -14.30
N GLN A 22 -13.27 -8.29 -15.46
CA GLN A 22 -14.73 -8.19 -15.57
C GLN A 22 -15.45 -9.07 -14.53
N GLY A 23 -16.34 -8.44 -13.75
CA GLY A 23 -17.11 -9.08 -12.69
C GLY A 23 -16.34 -9.45 -11.42
N LYS A 24 -15.06 -9.06 -11.31
CA LYS A 24 -14.19 -9.36 -10.18
C LYS A 24 -13.63 -8.08 -9.54
N TYR A 25 -13.43 -8.15 -8.24
CA TYR A 25 -13.03 -7.00 -7.42
C TYR A 25 -11.84 -7.32 -6.51
N VAL A 26 -11.13 -6.27 -6.12
CA VAL A 26 -10.12 -6.30 -5.05
C VAL A 26 -10.72 -5.58 -3.84
N LEU A 27 -10.68 -6.26 -2.69
CA LEU A 27 -11.08 -5.69 -1.41
C LEU A 27 -9.82 -5.28 -0.65
N ALA A 28 -9.78 -4.03 -0.19
CA ALA A 28 -8.63 -3.48 0.50
C ALA A 28 -9.06 -2.58 1.68
N ARG A 29 -8.12 -2.34 2.59
CA ARG A 29 -8.22 -1.29 3.61
C ARG A 29 -7.37 -0.11 3.19
N LEU A 30 -7.93 1.09 3.24
CA LEU A 30 -7.15 2.32 3.09
C LEU A 30 -6.23 2.46 4.29
N VAL A 31 -5.01 2.93 4.06
CA VAL A 31 -4.11 3.37 5.12
C VAL A 31 -4.28 4.87 5.29
N VAL A 32 -4.33 5.36 6.53
CA VAL A 32 -4.38 6.80 6.80
C VAL A 32 -3.10 7.44 6.27
N LEU A 33 -3.25 8.45 5.41
CA LEU A 33 -2.12 9.21 4.87
C LEU A 33 -1.52 10.11 5.97
N SER A 34 -0.58 9.58 6.73
CA SER A 34 0.21 10.38 7.67
C SER A 34 1.36 11.10 6.96
N LYS A 35 1.81 12.21 7.54
CA LYS A 35 3.00 12.94 7.05
C LYS A 35 4.24 12.01 6.97
N THR A 36 4.46 11.21 8.00
CA THR A 36 5.58 10.25 8.07
C THR A 36 5.52 9.22 6.94
N LEU A 37 4.34 8.70 6.61
CA LEU A 37 4.18 7.76 5.49
C LEU A 37 4.48 8.42 4.13
N LEU A 38 4.05 9.67 3.95
CA LEU A 38 4.33 10.43 2.72
C LEU A 38 5.83 10.75 2.59
N GLU A 39 6.51 11.10 3.67
CA GLU A 39 7.95 11.36 3.68
C GLU A 39 8.76 10.10 3.38
N LEU A 40 8.38 8.95 3.96
CA LEU A 40 8.95 7.64 3.65
C LEU A 40 8.75 7.31 2.16
N HIS A 41 7.51 7.42 1.66
CA HIS A 41 7.17 7.15 0.27
C HIS A 41 7.98 8.00 -0.71
N ALA A 42 8.05 9.31 -0.49
CA ALA A 42 8.89 10.21 -1.28
C ALA A 42 10.38 9.86 -1.18
N GLY A 43 10.84 9.39 -0.01
CA GLY A 43 12.19 8.87 0.22
C GLY A 43 12.51 7.67 -0.65
N LEU A 44 11.66 6.66 -0.65
CA LEU A 44 11.82 5.43 -1.41
C LEU A 44 11.86 5.67 -2.92
N HIS A 45 11.05 6.61 -3.42
CA HIS A 45 11.03 6.98 -4.83
C HIS A 45 12.31 7.68 -5.34
N ARG A 46 13.16 8.21 -4.46
CA ARG A 46 14.48 8.73 -4.87
C ARG A 46 15.46 7.63 -5.26
N PHE A 47 15.26 6.41 -4.75
CA PHE A 47 16.17 5.29 -4.95
C PHE A 47 15.57 4.18 -5.83
N GLY A 48 14.25 4.06 -5.88
CA GLY A 48 13.55 3.08 -6.71
C GLY A 48 13.40 3.56 -8.16
N THR A 49 13.87 2.76 -9.11
CA THR A 49 13.59 2.93 -10.55
C THR A 49 12.44 2.02 -10.97
N GLY A 50 11.70 2.39 -12.03
CA GLY A 50 10.62 1.54 -12.57
C GLY A 50 9.30 1.58 -11.79
N ALA A 51 9.06 2.63 -11.00
CA ALA A 51 7.77 2.84 -10.35
C ALA A 51 6.63 3.05 -11.35
N PHE A 52 5.44 2.53 -11.03
CA PHE A 52 4.24 2.75 -11.83
C PHE A 52 3.66 4.15 -11.59
N ALA A 53 2.99 4.71 -12.59
CA ALA A 53 2.44 6.07 -12.51
C ALA A 53 1.49 6.28 -11.31
N ASN A 54 0.69 5.26 -10.97
CA ASN A 54 -0.24 5.27 -9.82
C ASN A 54 0.43 4.99 -8.47
N THR A 55 1.75 4.78 -8.45
CA THR A 55 2.54 4.71 -7.22
C THR A 55 3.38 5.95 -7.01
N MET A 56 3.41 6.91 -7.94
CA MET A 56 4.20 8.13 -7.79
C MET A 56 3.71 9.01 -6.63
N PRO A 57 4.60 9.81 -5.99
CA PRO A 57 4.19 10.81 -5.00
C PRO A 57 3.09 11.72 -5.55
N GLY A 58 2.00 11.90 -4.77
CA GLY A 58 0.82 12.65 -5.18
C GLY A 58 -0.21 11.86 -6.01
N SER A 59 0.15 10.69 -6.54
CA SER A 59 -0.73 9.82 -7.33
C SER A 59 -1.06 8.49 -6.65
N TRP A 60 -0.52 8.27 -5.45
CA TRP A 60 -0.66 7.02 -4.70
C TRP A 60 -1.84 7.05 -3.73
N THR A 61 -2.70 6.03 -3.80
CA THR A 61 -3.68 5.72 -2.76
C THR A 61 -3.14 4.58 -1.89
N PRO A 62 -2.61 4.84 -0.68
CA PRO A 62 -2.04 3.80 0.16
C PRO A 62 -3.14 2.87 0.68
N HIS A 63 -2.96 1.58 0.45
CA HIS A 63 -3.93 0.56 0.83
C HIS A 63 -3.24 -0.78 1.08
N VAL A 64 -3.86 -1.61 1.91
CA VAL A 64 -3.52 -3.02 2.09
C VAL A 64 -4.60 -3.86 1.43
N THR A 65 -4.20 -4.64 0.41
CA THR A 65 -5.09 -5.61 -0.23
C THR A 65 -5.39 -6.75 0.74
N LEU A 66 -6.66 -6.99 1.03
CA LEU A 66 -7.11 -8.11 1.86
C LEU A 66 -7.38 -9.36 1.00
N ALA A 67 -8.04 -9.15 -0.14
CA ALA A 67 -8.42 -10.22 -1.05
C ALA A 67 -8.50 -9.71 -2.49
N ARG A 68 -8.22 -10.60 -3.45
CA ARG A 68 -8.25 -10.31 -4.88
C ARG A 68 -9.17 -11.28 -5.59
N ARG A 69 -9.71 -10.84 -6.74
CA ARG A 69 -10.54 -11.65 -7.63
C ARG A 69 -11.86 -12.10 -6.99
N ILE A 70 -12.41 -11.30 -6.08
CA ILE A 70 -13.72 -11.56 -5.45
C ILE A 70 -14.81 -11.38 -6.52
N PRO A 71 -15.62 -12.41 -6.83
CA PRO A 71 -16.80 -12.25 -7.67
C PRO A 71 -17.76 -11.22 -7.07
N GLY A 72 -18.41 -10.39 -7.90
CA GLY A 72 -19.29 -9.32 -7.41
C GLY A 72 -20.38 -9.78 -6.44
N HIS A 73 -20.98 -10.95 -6.69
CA HIS A 73 -22.01 -11.51 -5.82
C HIS A 73 -21.52 -11.95 -4.44
N LEU A 74 -20.19 -12.07 -4.23
CA LEU A 74 -19.58 -12.40 -2.93
C LEU A 74 -19.05 -11.17 -2.19
N LEU A 75 -19.18 -9.97 -2.75
CA LEU A 75 -18.56 -8.77 -2.16
C LEU A 75 -19.13 -8.45 -0.77
N GLY A 76 -20.44 -8.59 -0.56
CA GLY A 76 -21.07 -8.39 0.75
C GLY A 76 -20.52 -9.35 1.81
N ALA A 77 -20.53 -10.65 1.52
CA ALA A 77 -19.97 -11.67 2.41
C ALA A 77 -18.48 -11.44 2.70
N ALA A 78 -17.71 -10.96 1.71
CA ALA A 78 -16.30 -10.61 1.92
C ALA A 78 -16.12 -9.39 2.84
N MET A 79 -17.03 -8.41 2.78
CA MET A 79 -17.01 -7.24 3.68
C MET A 79 -17.31 -7.64 5.13
N ASP A 80 -18.22 -8.58 5.35
CA ASP A 80 -18.58 -9.08 6.70
C ASP A 80 -17.40 -9.76 7.40
N CYS A 81 -16.42 -10.26 6.65
CA CYS A 81 -15.19 -10.87 7.18
C CYS A 81 -14.11 -9.86 7.59
N VAL A 82 -14.27 -8.56 7.34
CA VAL A 82 -13.21 -7.57 7.58
C VAL A 82 -13.14 -7.18 9.05
N ASP A 83 -12.00 -7.43 9.69
CA ASP A 83 -11.73 -6.90 11.03
C ASP A 83 -11.36 -5.41 10.97
N VAL A 84 -12.28 -4.56 11.41
CA VAL A 84 -12.11 -3.10 11.44
C VAL A 84 -11.11 -2.62 12.48
N ARG A 85 -10.79 -3.44 13.50
CA ARG A 85 -9.91 -3.09 14.63
C ARG A 85 -8.44 -3.37 14.36
N ALA A 86 -8.13 -4.01 13.23
CA ALA A 86 -6.76 -4.30 12.86
C ALA A 86 -5.90 -3.02 12.85
N GLU A 87 -4.68 -3.15 13.34
CA GLU A 87 -3.60 -2.15 13.30
C GLU A 87 -2.37 -2.79 12.67
N GLY A 88 -1.40 -1.99 12.24
CA GLY A 88 -0.20 -2.56 11.63
C GLY A 88 0.96 -1.59 11.62
N GLN A 89 2.12 -2.11 11.22
CA GLN A 89 3.35 -1.35 11.09
C GLN A 89 4.04 -1.73 9.78
N CYS A 90 4.50 -0.73 9.05
CA CYS A 90 5.41 -0.93 7.92
C CYS A 90 6.83 -1.04 8.48
N ILE A 91 7.48 -2.19 8.34
CA ILE A 91 8.84 -2.45 8.86
C ILE A 91 9.89 -2.54 7.76
N GLU A 92 9.48 -2.82 6.52
CA GLU A 92 10.34 -3.01 5.36
C GLU A 92 9.67 -2.45 4.10
N ALA A 93 10.49 -2.11 3.09
CA ALA A 93 10.02 -1.64 1.79
C ALA A 93 10.65 -2.45 0.65
N ARG A 94 9.86 -2.71 -0.39
CA ARG A 94 10.31 -3.38 -1.62
C ARG A 94 9.50 -2.90 -2.81
N LEU A 95 10.11 -2.89 -3.99
CA LEU A 95 9.43 -2.70 -5.26
C LEU A 95 9.14 -4.08 -5.87
N TRP A 96 7.89 -4.28 -6.29
CA TRP A 96 7.47 -5.47 -7.04
C TRP A 96 7.23 -5.08 -8.50
N ASP A 97 7.88 -5.77 -9.42
CA ASP A 97 7.61 -5.65 -10.85
C ASP A 97 6.77 -6.84 -11.32
N SER A 98 5.54 -6.58 -11.77
CA SER A 98 4.64 -7.63 -12.27
C SER A 98 5.03 -8.20 -13.62
N ALA A 99 5.75 -7.44 -14.46
CA ALA A 99 6.18 -7.89 -15.78
C ALA A 99 7.28 -8.95 -15.66
N THR A 100 8.26 -8.71 -14.79
CA THR A 100 9.39 -9.62 -14.55
C THR A 100 9.18 -10.55 -13.36
N ARG A 101 8.16 -10.31 -12.53
CA ARG A 101 7.88 -11.02 -11.27
C ARG A 101 9.05 -10.95 -10.28
N THR A 102 9.75 -9.82 -10.25
CA THR A 102 10.91 -9.61 -9.40
C THR A 102 10.58 -8.72 -8.21
N VAL A 103 11.36 -8.91 -7.14
CA VAL A 103 11.33 -8.10 -5.92
C VAL A 103 12.68 -7.38 -5.80
N THR A 104 12.64 -6.06 -5.73
CA THR A 104 13.81 -5.23 -5.43
C THR A 104 13.66 -4.66 -4.02
N PRO A 105 14.53 -5.02 -3.06
CA PRO A 105 14.53 -4.38 -1.75
C PRO A 105 14.75 -2.87 -1.92
N LEU A 106 13.87 -2.07 -1.33
CA LEU A 106 14.06 -0.63 -1.23
C LEU A 106 14.60 -0.44 0.19
N GLY A 107 15.90 -0.13 0.30
CA GLY A 107 16.60 -0.09 1.59
C GLY A 107 15.89 0.77 2.63
N HIS A 108 16.34 0.71 3.87
CA HIS A 108 15.76 1.48 4.97
C HIS A 108 16.28 2.92 4.90
N PRO A 109 15.52 3.92 4.39
CA PRO A 109 15.98 5.30 4.48
C PRO A 109 16.12 5.61 5.98
N LEU A 110 17.33 5.92 6.43
CA LEU A 110 17.51 6.33 7.82
C LEU A 110 16.76 7.66 8.04
N PRO A 111 16.08 7.86 9.18
CA PRO A 111 15.61 9.18 9.54
C PRO A 111 16.82 10.10 9.54
N ALA A 112 16.79 11.19 8.76
CA ALA A 112 17.91 12.12 8.82
C ALA A 112 17.93 12.74 10.24
N THR A 113 19.08 12.70 10.89
CA THR A 113 19.38 13.36 12.17
C THR A 113 19.21 14.86 12.09
#